data_AF-A0A7S4UZG8-F1
#
_entry.id   AF-A0A7S4UZG8-F1
#
_cell.length_a   1.000
_cell.length_b   1.000
_cell.length_c   1.000
_cell.angle_alpha   90.00
_cell.angle_beta   90.00
_cell.angle_gamma   90.00
#
_symmetry.space_group_name_H-M   'P 1'
#
loop_
_entity.id
_entity.type
_entity.pdbx_description
1 polymer ?
#
loop_
_entity_poly.entity_id
_entity_poly.type
_entity_poly.pdbx_seq_one_letter_code
_entity_poly.pdbx_strand_id
1 'polypeptide(L)'
;RAYSMLCMVQQLSELEEVIEYKQCPERRGTIREMWKDRIWGCQRSVEVWQEILSVRSLALSRMEDVDVHLKYSSLLRKQGRLKASRQLLVTMMDPKAKGGASSAHLRMSR
;
A
#
# COMPACT_ATOMS: atom_id res chain seq x y z
N ARG A 1 -18.99 11.24 -0.84
CA ARG A 1 -19.54 10.25 -1.80
C ARG A 1 -18.75 10.19 -3.11
N ALA A 2 -18.33 11.31 -3.71
CA ALA A 2 -17.49 11.28 -4.92
C ALA A 2 -16.08 10.71 -4.68
N TYR A 3 -15.50 10.97 -3.50
CA TYR A 3 -14.12 10.56 -3.19
C TYR A 3 -13.89 9.04 -3.25
N SER A 4 -14.85 8.24 -2.77
CA SER A 4 -14.75 6.77 -2.85
C SER A 4 -14.76 6.26 -4.29
N MET A 5 -15.47 6.94 -5.20
CA MET A 5 -15.42 6.59 -6.63
C MET A 5 -14.06 6.96 -7.25
N LEU A 6 -13.47 8.09 -6.85
CA LEU A 6 -12.13 8.48 -7.29
C LEU A 6 -11.07 7.49 -6.81
N CYS A 7 -11.17 7.00 -5.56
CA CYS A 7 -10.29 5.95 -5.05
C CYS A 7 -10.44 4.64 -5.84
N MET A 8 -11.67 4.26 -6.19
CA MET A 8 -11.90 3.06 -6.99
C MET A 8 -11.26 3.18 -8.39
N VAL A 9 -11.43 4.32 -9.07
CA VAL A 9 -10.79 4.55 -10.37
C VAL A 9 -9.26 4.50 -10.23
N GLN A 10 -8.70 5.12 -9.20
CA GLN A 10 -7.27 5.07 -8.90
C GLN A 10 -6.78 3.63 -8.70
N GLN A 11 -7.53 2.80 -7.96
CA GLN A 11 -7.17 1.39 -7.74
C GLN A 11 -7.18 0.58 -9.05
N LEU A 12 -8.14 0.84 -9.94
CA LEU A 12 -8.17 0.18 -11.25
C LEU A 12 -6.95 0.55 -12.09
N SER A 13 -6.60 1.83 -12.15
CA SER A 13 -5.38 2.28 -12.84
C SER A 13 -4.11 1.69 -12.22
N GLU A 14 -4.02 1.59 -10.89
CA GLU A 14 -2.86 0.97 -10.24
C GLU A 14 -2.79 -0.54 -10.48
N LEU A 15 -3.90 -1.24 -10.66
CA LEU A 15 -3.91 -2.65 -11.04
C LEU A 15 -3.36 -2.87 -12.45
N GLU A 16 -3.69 -2.01 -13.40
CA GLU A 16 -3.10 -2.04 -14.74
C GLU A 16 -1.59 -1.81 -14.68
N GLU A 17 -1.15 -0.83 -13.88
CA GLU A 17 0.27 -0.52 -13.67
C GLU A 17 1.01 -1.65 -12.93
N VAL A 18 0.34 -2.43 -12.08
CA VAL A 18 0.90 -3.65 -11.45
C VAL A 18 1.23 -4.71 -12.50
N ILE A 19 0.35 -4.90 -13.49
CA ILE A 19 0.59 -5.85 -14.59
C ILE A 19 1.81 -5.38 -15.40
N GLU A 20 1.82 -4.10 -15.74
CA GLU A 20 2.92 -3.45 -16.45
C GLU A 20 4.25 -3.55 -15.70
N TYR A 21 4.26 -3.29 -14.38
CA TYR A 21 5.45 -3.39 -13.53
C TYR A 21 6.08 -4.79 -13.57
N LYS A 22 5.24 -5.83 -13.68
CA LYS A 22 5.69 -7.22 -13.76
C LYS A 22 6.23 -7.58 -15.14
N GLN A 23 5.67 -7.02 -16.21
CA GLN A 23 6.01 -7.35 -17.59
C GLN A 23 7.17 -6.52 -18.16
N CYS A 24 7.32 -5.26 -17.73
CA CYS A 24 8.24 -4.27 -18.30
C CYS A 24 9.22 -3.74 -17.24
N PRO A 25 10.38 -4.39 -17.00
CA PRO A 25 11.37 -3.95 -16.01
C PRO A 25 11.84 -2.50 -16.18
N GLU A 26 11.94 -2.02 -17.42
CA GLU A 26 12.34 -0.67 -17.79
C GLU A 26 11.37 0.42 -17.30
N ARG A 27 10.07 0.09 -17.16
CA ARG A 27 9.04 1.03 -16.71
C ARG A 27 8.90 1.11 -15.18
N ARG A 28 9.55 0.20 -14.44
CA ARG A 28 9.45 0.12 -12.97
C ARG A 28 9.88 1.39 -12.24
N GLY A 29 10.88 2.10 -12.77
CA GLY A 29 11.32 3.39 -12.20
C GLY A 29 10.19 4.41 -12.22
N THR A 30 9.67 4.67 -13.42
CA THR A 30 8.59 5.63 -13.67
C THR A 30 7.32 5.29 -12.91
N ILE A 31 6.91 4.02 -12.90
CA ILE A 31 5.70 3.58 -12.17
C ILE A 31 5.84 3.84 -10.66
N ARG A 32 7.03 3.58 -10.08
CA ARG A 32 7.27 3.84 -8.65
C ARG A 32 7.19 5.33 -8.31
N GLU A 33 7.74 6.20 -9.16
CA GLU A 33 7.65 7.65 -8.96
C GLU A 33 6.18 8.11 -9.02
N MET A 34 5.44 7.67 -10.03
CA MET A 34 4.01 7.99 -10.16
C MET A 34 3.20 7.50 -8.96
N TRP A 35 3.42 6.26 -8.50
CA TRP A 35 2.77 5.74 -7.30
C TRP A 35 3.09 6.56 -6.05
N LYS A 36 4.35 6.99 -5.90
CA LYS A 36 4.77 7.84 -4.78
C LYS A 36 4.01 9.17 -4.83
N ASP A 37 4.04 9.88 -5.93
CA ASP A 37 3.39 11.19 -6.05
C ASP A 37 1.88 11.12 -5.79
N ARG A 38 1.21 10.11 -6.36
CA ARG A 38 -0.24 9.94 -6.18
C ARG A 38 -0.65 9.68 -4.74
N ILE A 39 0.10 8.85 -3.99
CA ILE A 39 -0.29 8.56 -2.59
C ILE A 39 -0.06 9.76 -1.67
N TRP A 40 0.95 10.60 -1.96
CA TRP A 40 1.17 11.85 -1.21
C TRP A 40 0.06 12.88 -1.45
N GLY A 41 -0.57 12.86 -2.63
CA GLY A 41 -1.75 13.67 -2.96
C GLY A 41 -3.09 13.12 -2.44
N CYS A 42 -3.15 11.85 -2.02
CA CYS A 42 -4.38 11.24 -1.51
C CYS A 42 -4.79 11.77 -0.13
N GLN A 43 -6.09 11.68 0.17
CA GLN A 43 -6.64 12.04 1.48
C GLN A 43 -5.96 11.23 2.58
N ARG A 44 -5.61 11.89 3.68
CA ARG A 44 -4.93 11.29 4.84
C ARG A 44 -5.89 10.50 5.72
N SER A 45 -6.51 9.46 5.16
CA SER A 45 -7.36 8.48 5.85
C SER A 45 -6.70 7.10 5.81
N VAL A 46 -6.89 6.32 6.89
CA VAL A 46 -6.35 4.95 6.96
C VAL A 46 -6.97 4.09 5.87
N GLU A 47 -8.28 4.22 5.66
CA GLU A 47 -9.07 3.43 4.73
C GLU A 47 -8.53 3.59 3.30
N VAL A 48 -8.38 4.84 2.87
CA VAL A 48 -7.89 5.19 1.52
C VAL A 48 -6.46 4.68 1.29
N TRP A 49 -5.58 4.89 2.28
CA TRP A 49 -4.19 4.45 2.17
C TRP A 49 -4.09 2.92 2.19
N GLN A 50 -4.91 2.24 3.00
CA GLN A 50 -4.96 0.78 3.05
C GLN A 50 -5.43 0.18 1.72
N GLU A 51 -6.46 0.76 1.12
CA GLU A 51 -7.03 0.36 -0.17
C GLU A 51 -6.04 0.50 -1.33
N ILE A 52 -5.25 1.57 -1.35
CA ILE A 52 -4.23 1.80 -2.38
C ILE A 52 -3.02 0.88 -2.16
N LEU A 53 -2.52 0.81 -0.92
CA LEU A 53 -1.34 0.00 -0.59
C LEU A 53 -1.57 -1.51 -0.76
N SER A 54 -2.81 -2.00 -0.61
CA SER A 54 -3.14 -3.40 -0.86
C SER A 54 -2.90 -3.77 -2.33
N VAL A 55 -3.27 -2.90 -3.27
CA VAL A 55 -3.01 -3.10 -4.71
C VAL A 55 -1.51 -3.13 -5.00
N ARG A 56 -0.76 -2.14 -4.51
CA ARG A 56 0.69 -2.05 -4.74
C ARG A 56 1.48 -3.23 -4.17
N SER A 57 0.97 -3.83 -3.08
CA SER A 57 1.60 -5.01 -2.46
C SER A 57 1.66 -6.24 -3.37
N LEU A 58 0.89 -6.26 -4.47
CA LEU A 58 0.93 -7.31 -5.49
C LEU A 58 2.20 -7.24 -6.37
N ALA A 59 2.87 -6.10 -6.42
CA ALA A 59 4.07 -5.87 -7.24
C ALA A 59 5.31 -5.46 -6.41
N LEU A 60 5.12 -4.72 -5.32
CA LEU A 60 6.21 -4.17 -4.50
C LEU A 60 6.18 -4.73 -3.08
N SER A 61 7.37 -5.03 -2.57
CA SER A 61 7.58 -5.29 -1.16
C SER A 61 7.55 -3.98 -0.36
N ARG A 62 7.13 -4.06 0.91
CA ARG A 62 7.11 -2.91 1.83
C ARG A 62 8.49 -2.28 2.05
N MET A 63 9.55 -3.07 1.85
CA MET A 63 10.95 -2.61 1.94
C MET A 63 11.41 -1.79 0.75
N GLU A 64 10.70 -1.87 -0.38
CA GLU A 64 11.01 -1.07 -1.57
C GLU A 64 10.41 0.34 -1.48
N ASP A 65 9.48 0.58 -0.54
CA ASP A 65 8.82 1.87 -0.33
C ASP A 65 8.64 2.19 1.16
N VAL A 66 9.76 2.26 1.87
CA VAL A 66 9.82 2.42 3.33
C VAL A 66 9.15 3.72 3.78
N ASP A 67 9.40 4.83 3.07
CA ASP A 67 8.88 6.16 3.43
C ASP A 67 7.34 6.19 3.48
N VAL A 68 6.70 5.60 2.48
CA VAL A 68 5.24 5.54 2.40
C VAL A 68 4.66 4.70 3.54
N HIS A 69 5.28 3.55 3.84
CA HIS A 69 4.83 2.69 4.93
C HIS A 69 5.09 3.31 6.32
N LEU A 70 6.18 4.07 6.49
CA LEU A 70 6.43 4.86 7.70
C LEU A 70 5.38 5.96 7.87
N LYS A 71 4.99 6.63 6.79
CA LYS A 71 3.92 7.63 6.82
C LYS A 71 2.58 6.98 7.18
N TYR A 72 2.28 5.83 6.59
CA TYR A 72 1.07 5.06 6.89
C TYR A 72 1.03 4.61 8.36
N SER A 73 2.16 4.13 8.92
CA SER A 73 2.25 3.78 10.34
C SER A 73 1.97 4.98 11.25
N SER A 74 2.47 6.17 10.88
CA SER A 74 2.20 7.41 11.61
C SER A 74 0.73 7.81 11.54
N LEU A 75 0.06 7.55 10.41
CA LEU A 75 -1.36 7.80 10.23
C LEU A 75 -2.20 6.86 11.10
N LEU A 76 -1.86 5.56 11.14
CA LEU A 76 -2.47 4.58 12.05
C LEU A 76 -2.35 5.00 13.52
N ARG A 77 -1.17 5.49 13.95
CA ARG A 77 -0.97 6.00 15.32
C ARG A 77 -1.88 7.19 15.64
N LYS A 78 -1.99 8.16 14.72
CA LYS A 78 -2.83 9.35 14.90
C LYS A 78 -4.32 9.03 14.99
N GLN A 79 -4.78 7.94 14.37
CA GLN A 79 -6.16 7.45 14.50
C GLN A 79 -6.37 6.46 15.66
N GLY A 80 -5.39 6.29 16.55
CA GLY A 80 -5.50 5.39 17.71
C GLY A 80 -5.32 3.89 17.39
N ARG A 81 -4.99 3.52 16.13
CA ARG A 81 -4.77 2.13 15.70
C ARG A 81 -3.36 1.64 16.02
N LEU A 82 -2.94 1.76 17.27
CA LEU A 82 -1.57 1.47 17.73
C LEU A 82 -1.12 0.03 17.45
N LYS A 83 -2.01 -0.96 17.66
CA LYS A 83 -1.72 -2.38 17.40
C LYS A 83 -1.39 -2.63 15.93
N ALA A 84 -2.17 -2.04 15.02
CA ALA A 84 -1.94 -2.15 13.57
C ALA A 84 -0.64 -1.46 13.16
N SER A 85 -0.34 -0.26 13.70
CA SER A 85 0.92 0.43 13.45
C SER A 85 2.11 -0.42 13.91
N ARG A 86 2.04 -1.03 15.10
CA ARG A 86 3.13 -1.89 15.60
C ARG A 86 3.31 -3.10 14.70
N GLN A 87 2.22 -3.77 14.32
CA GLN A 87 2.29 -4.93 13.44
C GLN A 87 2.93 -4.59 12.09
N LEU A 88 2.56 -3.45 11.51
CA LEU A 88 3.15 -2.96 10.26
C LEU A 88 4.67 -2.79 10.38
N LEU A 89 5.13 -2.11 11.43
CA LEU A 89 6.56 -1.87 11.67
C LEU A 89 7.33 -3.18 11.90
N VAL A 90 6.78 -4.09 12.70
CA VAL A 90 7.39 -5.41 12.94
C VAL A 90 7.52 -6.20 11.63
N THR A 91 6.48 -6.21 10.80
CA THR A 91 6.52 -6.90 9.49
C THR A 91 7.53 -6.27 8.52
N MET A 92 7.83 -4.98 8.63
CA MET A 92 8.89 -4.36 7.84
C MET A 92 10.29 -4.71 8.37
N MET A 93 10.44 -4.83 9.68
CA MET A 93 11.74 -5.12 10.31
C MET A 93 12.14 -6.60 10.24
N ASP A 94 11.18 -7.52 10.04
CA ASP A 94 11.46 -8.95 9.95
C ASP A 94 11.92 -9.35 8.52
N PRO A 95 13.20 -9.74 8.32
CA PRO A 95 13.71 -10.12 7.00
C PRO A 95 13.10 -11.43 6.46
N LYS A 96 12.43 -12.22 7.32
CA LYS A 96 11.88 -13.54 6.96
C LYS A 96 10.42 -13.50 6.48
N ALA A 97 9.76 -12.34 6.46
CA ALA A 97 8.38 -12.20 5.96
C ALA A 97 8.25 -12.36 4.43
N LYS A 98 9.35 -12.61 3.71
CA LYS A 98 9.37 -13.01 2.31
C LYS A 98 8.88 -14.46 2.17
N GLY A 99 7.56 -14.67 2.16
CA GLY A 99 7.03 -16.00 1.86
C GLY A 99 5.54 -16.28 2.07
N GLY A 100 4.67 -15.29 2.28
CA GLY A 100 3.27 -15.62 2.60
C GLY A 100 2.25 -14.48 2.53
N ALA A 101 2.45 -13.46 1.70
CA ALA A 101 1.50 -12.35 1.62
C ALA A 101 0.31 -12.59 0.66
N SER A 102 -0.02 -13.85 0.34
CA SER A 102 -1.25 -14.19 -0.41
C SER A 102 -2.44 -14.57 0.49
N SER A 103 -2.33 -14.56 1.83
CA SER A 103 -3.39 -15.10 2.71
C SER A 103 -3.87 -14.18 3.85
N ALA A 104 -3.36 -12.95 3.98
CA ALA A 104 -3.75 -12.09 5.10
C ALA A 104 -4.96 -11.17 4.84
N HIS A 105 -5.66 -11.31 3.70
CA HIS A 105 -6.82 -10.46 3.38
C HIS A 105 -8.17 -10.98 3.93
N LEU A 106 -8.19 -12.06 4.72
CA LEU A 106 -9.43 -12.59 5.27
C LEU A 106 -9.37 -12.80 6.79
N ARG A 107 -9.29 -11.71 7.56
CA ARG A 107 -9.81 -11.70 8.94
C ARG A 107 -10.42 -10.33 9.29
N MET A 108 -11.59 -10.10 8.72
CA MET A 108 -12.61 -9.23 9.32
C MET A 108 -13.96 -9.93 9.19
N SER A 109 -14.36 -10.68 10.22
CA SER A 109 -15.75 -10.97 10.60
C SER A 109 -15.75 -11.89 11.83
N ARG A 110 -15.72 -11.27 13.00
CA ARG A 110 -16.52 -11.55 14.21
C ARG A 110 -15.97 -10.71 15.36
#